data_AF-A0A952U7H8-F1
#
_entry.id   AF-A0A952U7H8-F1
#
_cell.length_a   1.000
_cell.length_b   1.000
_cell.length_c   1.000
_cell.angle_alpha   90.00
_cell.angle_beta   90.00
_cell.angle_gamma   90.00
#
_symmetry.space_group_name_H-M   'P 1'
#
loop_
_entity.id
_entity.type
_entity.pdbx_description
1 polymer ?
#
loop_
_entity_poly.entity_id
_entity_poly.type
_entity_poly.pdbx_seq_one_letter_code
_entity_poly.pdbx_strand_id
1 'polypeptide(L)'
;MTFATTRMQIGLSAEPDRVFNALTDSDAVCAWFSEHAEIDLAAKQYDFWGKYTPTVPDRSSGSHPIVACVPSEVVAYRWRVGDHETTVTFRLHPHAQGTLLTLRHAADNEGNSPQGVAEDFWFLSLENLRRYLDGKPSDARVDFSAPMRGPIQHETEIEAPPERVWDVLTNPDELNRWIATQANIQLEKDGVYGLGWTQGDTDYGASKILDVVPEQKLALEIPPYPGQSPTMVTWEMKENNGKTWLTFTHSGFEADQDVSDLHSGWRNFVNWVRSVSEYGAAWYPPVSVLSEGAIGYPATIVSAQNQLAPELREKA
;
A
#
# COMPACT_ATOMS: atom_id res chain seq x y z
N MET A 1 9.39 20.66 -0.87
CA MET A 1 8.70 19.62 -0.09
C MET A 1 9.75 18.80 0.61
N THR A 2 9.74 18.81 1.93
CA THR A 2 10.67 18.09 2.81
C THR A 2 10.44 16.58 2.70
N PHE A 3 11.47 15.76 2.92
CA PHE A 3 11.29 14.32 3.07
C PHE A 3 10.28 14.06 4.20
N ALA A 4 9.10 13.53 3.85
CA ALA A 4 8.07 13.24 4.84
C ALA A 4 8.43 11.94 5.57
N THR A 5 8.56 12.02 6.89
CA THR A 5 8.77 10.82 7.71
C THR A 5 7.53 9.94 7.67
N THR A 6 7.66 8.74 7.10
CA THR A 6 6.58 7.74 7.10
C THR A 6 6.55 7.05 8.46
N ARG A 7 5.35 6.99 9.06
CA ARG A 7 5.10 6.32 10.34
C ARG A 7 3.84 5.50 10.21
N MET A 8 3.96 4.19 10.38
CA MET A 8 2.83 3.26 10.23
C MET A 8 2.85 2.22 11.34
N GLN A 9 1.70 1.59 11.56
CA GLN A 9 1.63 0.33 12.28
C GLN A 9 0.75 -0.67 11.56
N ILE A 10 1.00 -1.95 11.80
CA ILE A 10 0.16 -3.06 11.34
C ILE A 10 0.15 -4.13 12.42
N GLY A 11 -1.01 -4.75 12.62
CA GLY A 11 -1.12 -5.95 13.45
C GLY A 11 -0.96 -7.20 12.58
N LEU A 12 -0.24 -8.18 13.10
CA LEU A 12 0.14 -9.41 12.43
C LEU A 12 -0.23 -10.58 13.33
N SER A 13 -0.87 -11.62 12.78
CA SER A 13 -1.27 -12.82 13.53
C SER A 13 -0.08 -13.67 14.01
N ALA A 14 1.12 -13.39 13.49
CA ALA A 14 2.34 -14.11 13.81
C ALA A 14 3.01 -13.59 15.09
N GLU A 15 3.62 -14.49 15.84
CA GLU A 15 4.44 -14.17 17.01
C GLU A 15 5.70 -13.35 16.65
N PRO A 16 6.26 -12.55 17.57
CA PRO A 16 7.38 -11.65 17.30
C PRO A 16 8.59 -12.34 16.66
N ASP A 17 8.95 -13.54 17.11
CA ASP A 17 10.06 -14.33 16.54
C ASP A 17 9.86 -14.62 15.05
N ARG A 18 8.63 -14.93 14.66
CA ARG A 18 8.30 -15.25 13.27
C ARG A 18 8.30 -13.98 12.40
N VAL A 19 7.81 -12.87 12.93
CA VAL A 19 7.87 -11.58 12.24
C VAL A 19 9.33 -11.13 12.09
N PHE A 20 10.14 -11.25 13.14
CA PHE A 20 11.55 -10.92 13.11
C PHE A 20 12.31 -11.74 12.08
N ASN A 21 12.07 -13.06 12.02
CA ASN A 21 12.65 -13.91 10.98
C ASN A 21 12.19 -13.47 9.58
N ALA A 22 10.91 -13.13 9.38
CA ALA A 22 10.43 -12.63 8.09
C ALA A 22 11.08 -11.30 7.66
N LEU A 23 11.55 -10.50 8.62
CA LEU A 23 12.28 -9.26 8.40
C LEU A 23 13.79 -9.47 8.25
N THR A 24 14.38 -10.61 8.62
CA THR A 24 15.85 -10.76 8.71
C THR A 24 16.40 -11.96 7.96
N ASP A 25 15.54 -12.87 7.51
CA ASP A 25 15.92 -13.96 6.61
C ASP A 25 15.92 -13.48 5.15
N SER A 26 16.97 -13.82 4.41
CA SER A 26 17.15 -13.33 3.03
C SER A 26 16.07 -13.85 2.09
N ASP A 27 15.70 -15.12 2.21
CA ASP A 27 14.68 -15.73 1.36
C ASP A 27 13.29 -15.17 1.69
N ALA A 28 13.01 -14.95 2.98
CA ALA A 28 11.78 -14.29 3.41
C ALA A 28 11.68 -12.87 2.85
N VAL A 29 12.73 -12.05 2.96
CA VAL A 29 12.73 -10.68 2.42
C VAL A 29 12.57 -10.66 0.89
N CYS A 30 13.15 -11.62 0.17
CA CYS A 30 12.89 -11.77 -1.28
C CYS A 30 11.43 -12.18 -1.59
N ALA A 31 10.78 -12.91 -0.68
CA ALA A 31 9.42 -13.39 -0.89
C ALA A 31 8.37 -12.28 -0.79
N TRP A 32 8.57 -11.26 0.06
CA TRP A 32 7.56 -10.21 0.30
C TRP A 32 7.99 -8.79 -0.08
N PHE A 33 9.29 -8.49 -0.12
CA PHE A 33 9.79 -7.10 -0.22
C PHE A 33 10.58 -6.84 -1.52
N SER A 34 11.74 -7.50 -1.69
CA SER A 34 12.71 -7.19 -2.75
C SER A 34 12.80 -8.31 -3.79
N GLU A 35 13.57 -8.08 -4.86
CA GLU A 35 13.91 -9.15 -5.82
C GLU A 35 15.09 -9.99 -5.30
N HIS A 36 16.03 -9.32 -4.65
CA HIS A 36 17.21 -9.93 -4.05
C HIS A 36 17.46 -9.36 -2.65
N ALA A 37 18.01 -10.19 -1.77
CA ALA A 37 18.44 -9.80 -0.44
C ALA A 37 19.62 -10.68 0.00
N GLU A 38 20.53 -10.07 0.79
CA GLU A 38 21.60 -10.76 1.50
C GLU A 38 21.76 -10.12 2.88
N ILE A 39 21.28 -10.81 3.90
CA ILE A 39 21.20 -10.31 5.27
C ILE A 39 22.12 -11.15 6.16
N ASP A 40 23.03 -10.46 6.86
CA ASP A 40 23.90 -11.04 7.89
C ASP A 40 23.89 -10.11 9.11
N LEU A 41 23.17 -10.56 10.15
CA LEU A 41 23.01 -9.79 11.39
C LEU A 41 24.33 -9.60 12.15
N ALA A 42 25.26 -10.56 12.06
CA ALA A 42 26.56 -10.47 12.73
C ALA A 42 27.50 -9.50 12.01
N ALA A 43 27.45 -9.48 10.67
CA ALA A 43 28.19 -8.53 9.84
C ALA A 43 27.52 -7.13 9.76
N LYS A 44 26.32 -6.96 10.36
CA LYS A 44 25.48 -5.76 10.25
C LYS A 44 25.11 -5.41 8.79
N GLN A 45 24.90 -6.45 7.98
CA GLN A 45 24.53 -6.33 6.58
C GLN A 45 23.03 -6.56 6.42
N TYR A 46 22.35 -5.66 5.71
CA TYR A 46 20.93 -5.79 5.35
C TYR A 46 20.76 -5.49 3.85
N ASP A 47 21.55 -6.13 3.00
CA ASP A 47 21.57 -5.75 1.59
C ASP A 47 20.28 -6.21 0.90
N PHE A 48 19.70 -5.35 0.08
CA PHE A 48 18.59 -5.68 -0.82
C PHE A 48 18.67 -4.84 -2.08
N TRP A 49 18.20 -5.38 -3.21
CA TRP A 49 18.16 -4.68 -4.48
C TRP A 49 17.20 -5.32 -5.47
N GLY A 50 17.08 -4.69 -6.63
CA GLY A 50 16.38 -5.19 -7.80
C GLY A 50 15.11 -4.40 -8.08
N LYS A 51 14.33 -4.91 -9.04
CA LYS A 51 13.27 -4.13 -9.67
C LYS A 51 12.09 -3.78 -8.75
N TYR A 52 11.95 -4.45 -7.61
CA TYR A 52 10.86 -4.19 -6.66
C TYR A 52 11.18 -3.14 -5.61
N THR A 53 12.42 -2.63 -5.56
CA THR A 53 12.88 -1.68 -4.55
C THR A 53 13.14 -0.31 -5.16
N PRO A 54 12.45 0.76 -4.71
CA PRO A 54 12.65 2.11 -5.23
C PRO A 54 14.11 2.55 -5.09
N THR A 55 14.65 3.18 -6.14
CA THR A 55 16.01 3.76 -6.14
C THR A 55 17.16 2.78 -5.95
N VAL A 56 16.89 1.47 -5.91
CA VAL A 56 17.90 0.41 -5.67
C VAL A 56 17.84 -0.65 -6.79
N PRO A 57 18.12 -0.29 -8.05
CA PRO A 57 17.91 -1.17 -9.21
C PRO A 57 18.86 -2.38 -9.22
N ASP A 58 20.03 -2.26 -8.61
CA ASP A 58 21.05 -3.30 -8.63
C ASP A 58 21.93 -3.31 -7.37
N ARG A 59 22.79 -4.32 -7.28
CA ARG A 59 23.65 -4.57 -6.11
C ARG A 59 24.57 -3.39 -5.76
N SER A 60 24.96 -2.55 -6.73
CA SER A 60 25.85 -1.40 -6.46
C SER A 60 25.22 -0.34 -5.56
N SER A 61 23.89 -0.28 -5.57
CA SER A 61 23.08 0.58 -4.70
C SER A 61 22.47 -0.14 -3.49
N GLY A 62 22.71 -1.46 -3.37
CA GLY A 62 21.96 -2.35 -2.49
C GLY A 62 22.51 -2.52 -1.08
N SER A 63 23.47 -1.71 -0.65
CA SER A 63 24.08 -1.84 0.66
C SER A 63 23.45 -0.93 1.70
N HIS A 64 22.87 -1.55 2.74
CA HIS A 64 22.00 -0.91 3.72
C HIS A 64 22.41 -1.35 5.14
N PRO A 65 23.45 -0.74 5.75
CA PRO A 65 23.96 -1.22 7.04
C PRO A 65 22.92 -1.26 8.16
N ILE A 66 22.93 -2.33 8.96
CA ILE A 66 22.13 -2.46 10.18
C ILE A 66 22.66 -1.49 11.25
N VAL A 67 21.77 -0.65 11.76
CA VAL A 67 22.08 0.31 12.84
C VAL A 67 21.56 -0.15 14.21
N ALA A 68 20.50 -0.94 14.26
CA ALA A 68 20.02 -1.59 15.47
C ALA A 68 19.41 -2.95 15.16
N CYS A 69 19.69 -3.94 16.00
CA CYS A 69 19.12 -5.28 15.86
C CYS A 69 19.04 -5.91 17.25
N VAL A 70 17.81 -6.13 17.72
CA VAL A 70 17.52 -6.90 18.92
C VAL A 70 16.50 -7.96 18.50
N PRO A 71 16.84 -9.26 18.63
CA PRO A 71 15.96 -10.35 18.25
C PRO A 71 14.54 -10.13 18.78
N SER A 72 13.56 -10.27 17.89
CA SER A 72 12.13 -10.21 18.21
C SER A 72 11.62 -8.87 18.78
N GLU A 73 12.44 -7.82 18.75
CA GLU A 73 12.09 -6.50 19.28
C GLU A 73 12.30 -5.38 18.26
N VAL A 74 13.46 -5.31 17.60
CA VAL A 74 13.76 -4.23 16.65
C VAL A 74 14.76 -4.65 15.58
N VAL A 75 14.50 -4.21 14.35
CA VAL A 75 15.50 -4.15 13.28
C VAL A 75 15.46 -2.76 12.65
N ALA A 76 16.62 -2.13 12.54
CA ALA A 76 16.77 -0.84 11.89
C ALA A 76 18.00 -0.84 11.00
N TYR A 77 17.86 -0.30 9.81
CA TYR A 77 18.92 -0.26 8.79
C TYR A 77 18.89 1.07 8.03
N ARG A 78 20.04 1.40 7.44
CA ARG A 78 20.21 2.56 6.56
C ARG A 78 19.58 2.29 5.21
N TRP A 79 18.92 3.26 4.61
CA TRP A 79 18.51 3.19 3.21
C TRP A 79 18.78 4.53 2.56
N ARG A 80 19.58 4.56 1.49
CA ARG A 80 19.72 5.76 0.69
C ARG A 80 18.57 5.86 -0.32
N VAL A 81 17.83 6.95 -0.27
CA VAL A 81 16.71 7.23 -1.19
C VAL A 81 17.00 8.54 -1.93
N GLY A 82 17.37 8.42 -3.20
CA GLY A 82 17.90 9.55 -3.97
C GLY A 82 19.13 10.15 -3.30
N ASP A 83 19.05 11.42 -2.91
CA ASP A 83 20.10 12.14 -2.20
C ASP A 83 19.97 12.09 -0.66
N HIS A 84 18.95 11.39 -0.13
CA HIS A 84 18.67 11.33 1.30
C HIS A 84 19.24 10.07 1.92
N GLU A 85 19.97 10.31 2.99
CA GLU A 85 20.43 9.32 3.94
C GLU A 85 19.31 9.08 4.96
N THR A 86 18.66 7.92 4.91
CA THR A 86 17.50 7.61 5.76
C THR A 86 17.73 6.38 6.63
N THR A 87 16.88 6.22 7.63
CA THR A 87 16.79 5.02 8.47
C THR A 87 15.39 4.46 8.40
N VAL A 88 15.29 3.16 8.12
CA VAL A 88 14.07 2.36 8.34
C VAL A 88 14.18 1.69 9.70
N THR A 89 13.12 1.71 10.48
CA THR A 89 13.03 1.03 11.78
C THR A 89 11.72 0.28 11.86
N PHE A 90 11.83 -1.03 12.04
CA PHE A 90 10.73 -1.90 12.42
C PHE A 90 10.85 -2.22 13.92
N ARG A 91 9.80 -1.96 14.70
CA ARG A 91 9.71 -2.44 16.09
C ARG A 91 8.56 -3.42 16.22
N LEU A 92 8.79 -4.46 17.01
CA LEU A 92 7.86 -5.55 17.25
C LEU A 92 7.39 -5.48 18.69
N HIS A 93 6.08 -5.33 18.86
CA HIS A 93 5.43 -5.30 20.16
C HIS A 93 4.58 -6.56 20.31
N PRO A 94 4.85 -7.42 21.32
CA PRO A 94 3.98 -8.54 21.62
C PRO A 94 2.55 -8.05 21.86
N HIS A 95 1.58 -8.69 21.24
CA HIS A 95 0.16 -8.34 21.34
C HIS A 95 -0.68 -9.61 21.52
N ALA A 96 -1.88 -9.49 22.10
CA ALA A 96 -2.70 -10.66 22.43
C ALA A 96 -3.11 -11.52 21.20
N GLN A 97 -3.02 -10.97 20.00
CA GLN A 97 -3.36 -11.62 18.74
C GLN A 97 -2.13 -11.87 17.84
N GLY A 98 -0.91 -11.76 18.38
CA GLY A 98 0.35 -11.92 17.64
C GLY A 98 1.30 -10.75 17.90
N THR A 99 1.59 -9.97 16.85
CA THR A 99 2.56 -8.85 16.92
C THR A 99 1.91 -7.57 16.40
N LEU A 100 2.09 -6.47 17.14
CA LEU A 100 1.93 -5.12 16.58
C LEU A 100 3.30 -4.67 16.07
N LEU A 101 3.43 -4.51 14.76
CA LEU A 101 4.63 -3.97 14.14
C LEU A 101 4.46 -2.47 13.93
N THR A 102 5.43 -1.67 14.37
CA THR A 102 5.54 -0.25 14.01
C THR A 102 6.67 -0.05 13.01
N LEU A 103 6.44 0.79 12.01
CA LEU A 103 7.38 1.18 10.97
C LEU A 103 7.63 2.68 11.10
N ARG A 104 8.91 3.08 11.10
CA ARG A 104 9.34 4.46 10.90
C ARG A 104 10.39 4.52 9.80
N HIS A 105 10.19 5.36 8.79
CA HIS A 105 11.16 5.66 7.75
C HIS A 105 11.41 7.17 7.71
N ALA A 106 12.62 7.61 8.07
CA ALA A 106 12.95 9.02 8.23
C ALA A 106 14.35 9.35 7.69
N ALA A 107 14.49 10.53 7.08
CA ALA A 107 15.79 11.08 6.70
C ALA A 107 16.55 11.60 7.95
N ASP A 108 17.88 11.55 7.91
CA ASP A 108 18.74 12.09 8.98
C ASP A 108 18.65 13.61 9.08
N ASN A 109 18.49 14.27 7.93
CA ASN A 109 18.33 15.71 7.83
C ASN A 109 17.00 15.99 7.14
N GLU A 110 16.22 16.94 7.68
CA GLU A 110 15.04 17.46 6.99
C GLU A 110 15.51 18.24 5.76
N GLY A 111 15.42 17.63 4.58
CA GLY A 111 15.76 18.25 3.30
C GLY A 111 14.57 18.27 2.36
N ASN A 112 14.48 19.29 1.50
CA ASN A 112 13.48 19.34 0.44
C ASN A 112 13.82 18.32 -0.66
N SER A 113 13.05 17.24 -0.80
CA SER A 113 13.11 16.38 -1.99
C SER A 113 11.74 15.83 -2.39
N PRO A 114 11.42 15.85 -3.69
CA PRO A 114 10.28 15.13 -4.26
C PRO A 114 10.53 13.61 -4.41
N GLN A 115 11.74 13.11 -4.11
CA GLN A 115 12.16 11.71 -4.29
C GLN A 115 12.18 10.96 -2.94
N GLY A 116 11.03 10.88 -2.26
CA GLY A 116 10.84 10.01 -1.11
C GLY A 116 10.38 8.60 -1.52
N VAL A 117 10.44 7.64 -0.59
CA VAL A 117 9.68 6.40 -0.77
C VAL A 117 8.21 6.75 -0.54
N ALA A 118 7.37 6.55 -1.57
CA ALA A 118 5.94 6.83 -1.50
C ALA A 118 5.29 6.05 -0.36
N GLU A 119 4.31 6.65 0.32
CA GLU A 119 3.57 5.99 1.40
C GLU A 119 2.93 4.67 0.94
N ASP A 120 2.38 4.67 -0.27
CA ASP A 120 1.80 3.49 -0.91
C ASP A 120 2.77 2.32 -1.07
N PHE A 121 4.06 2.58 -1.23
CA PHE A 121 5.07 1.52 -1.24
C PHE A 121 5.10 0.78 0.09
N TRP A 122 5.03 1.50 1.21
CA TRP A 122 5.03 0.90 2.53
C TRP A 122 3.70 0.21 2.86
N PHE A 123 2.56 0.79 2.46
CA PHE A 123 1.27 0.10 2.57
C PHE A 123 1.28 -1.24 1.83
N LEU A 124 1.74 -1.25 0.58
CA LEU A 124 1.85 -2.46 -0.24
C LEU A 124 2.82 -3.48 0.37
N SER A 125 3.99 -3.02 0.81
CA SER A 125 5.03 -3.87 1.38
C SER A 125 4.61 -4.51 2.70
N LEU A 126 3.99 -3.75 3.61
CA LEU A 126 3.47 -4.27 4.87
C LEU A 126 2.32 -5.25 4.66
N GLU A 127 1.50 -5.01 3.66
CA GLU A 127 0.44 -5.94 3.26
C GLU A 127 1.02 -7.24 2.69
N ASN A 128 2.09 -7.19 1.88
CA ASN A 128 2.81 -8.39 1.42
C ASN A 128 3.45 -9.15 2.58
N LEU A 129 4.04 -8.46 3.55
CA LEU A 129 4.58 -9.09 4.76
C LEU A 129 3.49 -9.87 5.51
N ARG A 130 2.32 -9.26 5.71
CA ARG A 130 1.16 -9.93 6.33
C ARG A 130 0.74 -11.17 5.56
N ARG A 131 0.60 -11.07 4.24
CA ARG A 131 0.24 -12.20 3.37
C ARG A 131 1.28 -13.32 3.41
N TYR A 132 2.57 -12.98 3.38
CA TYR A 132 3.68 -13.95 3.54
C TYR A 132 3.59 -14.68 4.87
N LEU A 133 3.40 -13.93 5.97
CA LEU A 133 3.20 -14.51 7.30
C LEU A 133 1.93 -15.37 7.38
N ASP A 134 0.88 -15.09 6.62
CA ASP A 134 -0.32 -15.93 6.60
C ASP A 134 -0.23 -17.10 5.61
N GLY A 135 0.91 -17.28 4.93
CA GLY A 135 1.10 -18.33 3.93
C GLY A 135 0.29 -18.11 2.64
N LYS A 136 -0.10 -16.87 2.38
CA LYS A 136 -0.81 -16.43 1.17
C LYS A 136 0.16 -15.84 0.14
N PRO A 137 -0.23 -15.76 -1.14
CA PRO A 137 0.62 -15.12 -2.16
C PRO A 137 0.93 -13.66 -1.80
N SER A 138 2.20 -13.29 -1.71
CA SER A 138 2.73 -11.96 -1.40
C SER A 138 3.39 -11.30 -2.63
N ASP A 139 2.79 -11.50 -3.79
CA ASP A 139 3.34 -11.21 -5.10
C ASP A 139 2.98 -9.82 -5.64
N ALA A 140 2.20 -9.03 -4.90
CA ALA A 140 1.80 -7.70 -5.30
C ALA A 140 2.96 -6.70 -5.18
N ARG A 141 3.72 -6.49 -6.25
CA ARG A 141 4.89 -5.60 -6.25
C ARG A 141 4.88 -4.68 -7.47
N VAL A 142 5.50 -3.51 -7.31
CA VAL A 142 5.71 -2.54 -8.39
C VAL A 142 7.08 -2.81 -9.01
N ASP A 143 7.14 -2.94 -10.33
CA ASP A 143 8.40 -3.01 -11.07
C ASP A 143 8.89 -1.59 -11.36
N PHE A 144 9.84 -1.10 -10.55
CA PHE A 144 10.48 0.20 -10.68
C PHE A 144 11.55 0.26 -11.78
N SER A 145 11.87 -0.86 -12.43
CA SER A 145 12.76 -0.87 -13.61
C SER A 145 12.01 -0.53 -14.89
N ALA A 146 10.69 -0.73 -14.91
CA ALA A 146 9.83 -0.39 -16.02
C ALA A 146 9.39 1.09 -15.98
N PRO A 147 9.27 1.77 -17.14
CA PRO A 147 8.72 3.11 -17.18
C PRO A 147 7.23 3.08 -16.80
N MET A 148 6.84 3.88 -15.80
CA MET A 148 5.44 4.05 -15.39
C MET A 148 4.82 5.22 -16.14
N ARG A 149 4.58 5.03 -17.45
CA ARG A 149 4.00 6.06 -18.33
C ARG A 149 2.74 5.56 -19.01
N GLY A 150 1.78 6.47 -19.21
CA GLY A 150 0.54 6.20 -19.92
C GLY A 150 -0.49 5.37 -19.11
N PRO A 151 -1.39 4.63 -19.79
CA PRO A 151 -2.41 3.82 -19.14
C PRO A 151 -1.84 2.78 -18.16
N ILE A 152 -2.51 2.63 -17.02
CA ILE A 152 -2.15 1.69 -15.95
C ILE A 152 -3.02 0.45 -16.07
N GLN A 153 -2.43 -0.74 -15.93
CA GLN A 153 -3.15 -1.99 -15.79
C GLN A 153 -2.52 -2.84 -14.68
N HIS A 154 -3.34 -3.35 -13.76
CA HIS A 154 -2.95 -4.29 -12.73
C HIS A 154 -3.88 -5.49 -12.74
N GLU A 155 -3.34 -6.69 -12.56
CA GLU A 155 -4.11 -7.93 -12.52
C GLU A 155 -3.76 -8.73 -11.28
N THR A 156 -4.76 -9.40 -10.71
CA THR A 156 -4.55 -10.29 -9.57
C THR A 156 -5.62 -11.37 -9.48
N GLU A 157 -5.21 -12.57 -9.07
CA GLU A 157 -6.16 -13.62 -8.67
C GLU A 157 -6.52 -13.43 -7.19
N ILE A 158 -7.82 -13.34 -6.93
CA ILE A 158 -8.40 -13.20 -5.59
C ILE A 158 -9.06 -14.52 -5.22
N GLU A 159 -8.70 -15.08 -4.07
CA GLU A 159 -9.30 -16.31 -3.54
C GLU A 159 -10.68 -16.06 -2.91
N ALA A 160 -11.59 -15.47 -3.69
CA ALA A 160 -12.97 -15.19 -3.35
C ALA A 160 -13.83 -15.18 -4.63
N PRO A 161 -15.14 -15.49 -4.55
CA PRO A 161 -16.03 -15.43 -5.70
C PRO A 161 -16.27 -13.98 -6.17
N PRO A 162 -16.66 -13.75 -7.44
CA PRO A 162 -16.89 -12.39 -7.97
C PRO A 162 -17.91 -11.58 -7.16
N GLU A 163 -18.93 -12.23 -6.60
CA GLU A 163 -19.89 -11.62 -5.67
C GLU A 163 -19.21 -10.91 -4.49
N ARG A 164 -18.20 -11.54 -3.89
CA ARG A 164 -17.47 -10.95 -2.76
C ARG A 164 -16.62 -9.77 -3.20
N VAL A 165 -15.94 -9.88 -4.33
CA VAL A 165 -15.11 -8.78 -4.88
C VAL A 165 -15.99 -7.60 -5.27
N TRP A 166 -17.16 -7.87 -5.85
CA TRP A 166 -18.17 -6.86 -6.17
C TRP A 166 -18.65 -6.10 -4.94
N ASP A 167 -18.96 -6.80 -3.85
CA ASP A 167 -19.35 -6.20 -2.57
C ASP A 167 -18.23 -5.29 -2.04
N VAL A 168 -16.96 -5.72 -2.08
CA VAL A 168 -15.81 -4.87 -1.69
C VAL A 168 -15.70 -3.57 -2.49
N LEU A 169 -16.08 -3.61 -3.77
CA LEU A 169 -16.00 -2.48 -4.69
C LEU A 169 -17.26 -1.59 -4.70
N THR A 170 -18.38 -2.02 -4.11
CA THR A 170 -19.66 -1.30 -4.30
C THR A 170 -20.46 -1.08 -3.02
N ASN A 171 -20.17 -1.83 -1.95
CA ASN A 171 -20.81 -1.65 -0.66
C ASN A 171 -20.11 -0.52 0.13
N PRO A 172 -20.84 0.52 0.57
CA PRO A 172 -20.28 1.62 1.35
C PRO A 172 -19.52 1.17 2.60
N ASP A 173 -20.00 0.14 3.30
CA ASP A 173 -19.36 -0.37 4.52
C ASP A 173 -18.01 -1.02 4.21
N GLU A 174 -17.89 -1.74 3.09
CA GLU A 174 -16.63 -2.32 2.66
C GLU A 174 -15.66 -1.26 2.14
N LEU A 175 -16.15 -0.29 1.37
CA LEU A 175 -15.32 0.80 0.85
C LEU A 175 -14.72 1.65 1.96
N ASN A 176 -15.49 1.89 3.03
CA ASN A 176 -15.01 2.57 4.23
C ASN A 176 -13.84 1.86 4.92
N ARG A 177 -13.64 0.56 4.62
CA ARG A 177 -12.54 -0.21 5.19
C ARG A 177 -11.23 -0.02 4.48
N TRP A 178 -11.23 0.26 3.17
CA TRP A 178 -10.00 0.24 2.37
C TRP A 178 -9.73 1.50 1.54
N ILE A 179 -10.72 2.31 1.16
CA ILE A 179 -10.48 3.53 0.36
C ILE A 179 -11.28 4.76 0.80
N ALA A 180 -12.54 4.59 1.20
CA ALA A 180 -13.43 5.71 1.46
C ALA A 180 -13.32 6.21 2.90
N THR A 181 -13.32 7.53 3.09
CA THR A 181 -13.50 8.13 4.41
C THR A 181 -14.96 8.00 4.85
N GLN A 182 -15.88 8.21 3.91
CA GLN A 182 -17.32 8.14 4.11
C GLN A 182 -18.01 7.90 2.76
N ALA A 183 -18.10 6.63 2.37
CA ALA A 183 -18.66 6.24 1.09
C ALA A 183 -20.13 6.64 0.95
N ASN A 184 -20.49 7.14 -0.24
CA ASN A 184 -21.86 7.41 -0.65
C ASN A 184 -22.02 7.06 -2.13
N ILE A 185 -22.72 5.95 -2.41
CA ILE A 185 -22.81 5.39 -3.76
C ILE A 185 -24.27 5.30 -4.22
N GLN A 186 -24.49 5.75 -5.44
CA GLN A 186 -25.69 5.49 -6.23
C GLN A 186 -25.29 4.52 -7.33
N LEU A 187 -25.44 3.21 -7.08
CA LEU A 187 -24.91 2.15 -7.94
C LEU A 187 -25.77 1.93 -9.19
N GLU A 188 -25.77 2.92 -10.07
CA GLU A 188 -26.46 2.91 -11.35
C GLU A 188 -25.69 3.77 -12.36
N LYS A 189 -25.97 3.58 -13.65
CA LYS A 189 -25.36 4.40 -14.70
C LYS A 189 -25.67 5.87 -14.45
N ASP A 190 -24.66 6.72 -14.63
CA ASP A 190 -24.67 8.16 -14.34
C ASP A 190 -24.79 8.51 -12.85
N GLY A 191 -24.87 7.51 -11.96
CA GLY A 191 -24.86 7.68 -10.52
C GLY A 191 -23.50 8.11 -9.97
N VAL A 192 -23.51 8.62 -8.73
CA VAL A 192 -22.31 9.05 -8.01
C VAL A 192 -21.62 7.86 -7.34
N TYR A 193 -20.30 7.79 -7.47
CA TYR A 193 -19.41 6.95 -6.67
C TYR A 193 -18.57 7.86 -5.77
N GLY A 194 -19.09 8.17 -4.56
CA GLY A 194 -18.47 9.09 -3.62
C GLY A 194 -17.63 8.39 -2.57
N LEU A 195 -16.39 8.86 -2.36
CA LEU A 195 -15.45 8.31 -1.38
C LEU A 195 -15.38 9.16 -0.09
N GLY A 196 -15.98 10.35 -0.08
CA GLY A 196 -15.97 11.23 1.09
C GLY A 196 -14.60 11.84 1.36
N TRP A 197 -13.79 12.06 0.33
CA TRP A 197 -12.50 12.74 0.43
C TRP A 197 -12.72 14.26 0.39
N THR A 198 -13.44 14.76 1.39
CA THR A 198 -13.96 16.12 1.40
C THR A 198 -12.95 17.13 1.94
N GLN A 199 -12.73 18.22 1.21
CA GLN A 199 -12.11 19.44 1.73
C GLN A 199 -12.99 20.64 1.42
N GLY A 200 -13.50 21.30 2.46
CA GLY A 200 -14.60 22.25 2.32
C GLY A 200 -15.87 21.53 1.87
N ASP A 201 -16.55 22.09 0.87
CA ASP A 201 -17.79 21.53 0.30
C ASP A 201 -17.55 20.60 -0.90
N THR A 202 -16.29 20.32 -1.24
CA THR A 202 -15.92 19.50 -2.40
C THR A 202 -15.44 18.11 -1.98
N ASP A 203 -16.07 17.05 -2.50
CA ASP A 203 -15.56 15.67 -2.44
C ASP A 203 -14.61 15.42 -3.61
N TYR A 204 -13.31 15.35 -3.34
CA TYR A 204 -12.27 15.09 -4.34
C TYR A 204 -12.18 13.62 -4.76
N GLY A 205 -12.88 12.73 -4.06
CA GLY A 205 -12.97 11.31 -4.40
C GLY A 205 -14.25 10.95 -5.15
N ALA A 206 -15.13 11.92 -5.42
CA ALA A 206 -16.37 11.68 -6.17
C ALA A 206 -16.07 11.39 -7.64
N SER A 207 -16.59 10.26 -8.13
CA SER A 207 -16.52 9.83 -9.52
C SER A 207 -17.91 9.57 -10.08
N LYS A 208 -18.05 9.57 -11.40
CA LYS A 208 -19.30 9.23 -12.08
C LYS A 208 -19.27 7.80 -12.58
N ILE A 209 -20.32 7.01 -12.32
CA ILE A 209 -20.43 5.64 -12.85
C ILE A 209 -20.81 5.69 -14.34
N LEU A 210 -19.95 5.17 -15.19
CA LEU A 210 -20.16 5.11 -16.65
C LEU A 210 -20.84 3.81 -17.09
N ASP A 211 -20.45 2.69 -16.46
CA ASP A 211 -20.93 1.35 -16.77
C ASP A 211 -20.92 0.50 -15.50
N VAL A 212 -21.96 -0.30 -15.32
CA VAL A 212 -22.15 -1.15 -14.14
C VAL A 212 -22.84 -2.44 -14.56
N VAL A 213 -22.11 -3.55 -14.44
CA VAL A 213 -22.61 -4.90 -14.66
C VAL A 213 -22.30 -5.69 -13.40
N PRO A 214 -23.30 -6.03 -12.57
CA PRO A 214 -23.09 -6.74 -11.32
C PRO A 214 -22.13 -7.92 -11.47
N GLU A 215 -21.17 -8.00 -10.55
CA GLU A 215 -20.17 -9.07 -10.43
C GLU A 215 -19.22 -9.23 -11.62
N GLN A 216 -19.25 -8.29 -12.57
CA GLN A 216 -18.48 -8.38 -13.82
C GLN A 216 -17.71 -7.11 -14.13
N LYS A 217 -18.33 -5.93 -14.01
CA LYS A 217 -17.71 -4.68 -14.46
C LYS A 217 -18.22 -3.45 -13.71
N LEU A 218 -17.28 -2.61 -13.29
CA LEU A 218 -17.53 -1.25 -12.80
C LEU A 218 -16.59 -0.28 -13.52
N ALA A 219 -17.15 0.68 -14.26
CA ALA A 219 -16.39 1.75 -14.92
C ALA A 219 -16.75 3.12 -14.33
N LEU A 220 -15.73 3.89 -13.98
CA LEU A 220 -15.84 5.19 -13.32
C LEU A 220 -15.11 6.25 -14.16
N GLU A 221 -15.75 7.39 -14.39
CA GLU A 221 -15.10 8.61 -14.85
C GLU A 221 -14.56 9.37 -13.65
N ILE A 222 -13.24 9.58 -13.63
CA ILE A 222 -12.57 10.40 -12.64
C ILE A 222 -12.60 11.85 -13.14
N PRO A 223 -13.18 12.78 -12.37
CA PRO A 223 -13.26 14.17 -12.81
C PRO A 223 -11.85 14.77 -12.91
N PRO A 224 -11.62 15.65 -13.91
CA PRO A 224 -10.31 16.26 -14.08
C PRO A 224 -10.05 17.30 -12.99
N TYR A 225 -8.77 17.46 -12.64
CA TYR A 225 -8.33 18.72 -12.04
C TYR A 225 -8.46 19.86 -13.06
N PRO A 226 -8.58 21.12 -12.60
CA PRO A 226 -8.63 22.27 -13.50
C PRO A 226 -7.48 22.26 -14.52
N GLY A 227 -7.82 22.23 -15.81
CA GLY A 227 -6.86 22.20 -16.91
C GLY A 227 -6.47 20.81 -17.43
N GLN A 228 -7.12 19.74 -16.95
CA GLN A 228 -6.89 18.36 -17.40
C GLN A 228 -8.13 17.76 -18.08
N SER A 229 -7.95 16.64 -18.77
CA SER A 229 -9.04 15.81 -19.30
C SER A 229 -9.47 14.77 -18.26
N PRO A 230 -10.76 14.37 -18.23
CA PRO A 230 -11.21 13.29 -17.37
C PRO A 230 -10.47 12.00 -17.72
N THR A 231 -10.20 11.19 -16.72
CA THR A 231 -9.63 9.84 -16.87
C THR A 231 -10.67 8.79 -16.52
N MET A 232 -10.40 7.53 -16.83
CA MET A 232 -11.36 6.44 -16.60
C MET A 232 -10.71 5.29 -15.86
N VAL A 233 -11.34 4.87 -14.77
CA VAL A 233 -11.00 3.67 -14.01
C VAL A 233 -12.00 2.57 -14.37
N THR A 234 -11.53 1.36 -14.64
CA THR A 234 -12.37 0.18 -14.88
C THR A 234 -11.89 -0.99 -14.03
N TRP A 235 -12.84 -1.64 -13.36
CA TRP A 235 -12.67 -2.91 -12.66
C TRP A 235 -13.42 -3.99 -13.43
N GLU A 236 -12.72 -5.03 -13.87
CA GLU A 236 -13.31 -6.18 -14.56
C GLU A 236 -13.04 -7.45 -13.76
N MET A 237 -14.09 -8.20 -13.46
CA MET A 237 -14.05 -9.44 -12.71
C MET A 237 -14.42 -10.59 -13.63
N LYS A 238 -13.59 -11.64 -13.62
CA LYS A 238 -13.85 -12.88 -14.33
C LYS A 238 -13.81 -14.04 -13.34
N GLU A 239 -14.87 -14.86 -13.34
CA GLU A 239 -14.91 -16.10 -12.58
C GLU A 239 -13.77 -17.03 -13.01
N ASN A 240 -13.11 -17.64 -12.03
CA ASN A 240 -12.02 -18.58 -12.24
C ASN A 240 -12.05 -19.70 -11.17
N ASN A 241 -12.84 -20.75 -11.39
CA ASN A 241 -12.93 -21.93 -10.51
C ASN A 241 -13.24 -21.57 -9.04
N GLY A 242 -14.24 -20.73 -8.80
CA GLY A 242 -14.62 -20.23 -7.47
C GLY A 242 -13.73 -19.10 -6.93
N LYS A 243 -12.71 -18.69 -7.70
CA LYS A 243 -11.90 -17.50 -7.48
C LYS A 243 -12.30 -16.39 -8.47
N THR A 244 -11.68 -15.23 -8.34
CA THR A 244 -11.86 -14.10 -9.26
C THR A 244 -10.54 -13.69 -9.85
N TRP A 245 -10.47 -13.59 -11.18
CA TRP A 245 -9.43 -12.81 -11.86
C TRP A 245 -9.90 -11.36 -11.96
N LEU A 246 -9.25 -10.46 -11.23
CA LEU A 246 -9.55 -9.03 -11.25
C LEU A 246 -8.55 -8.32 -12.16
N THR A 247 -9.06 -7.60 -13.15
CA THR A 247 -8.28 -6.66 -13.98
C THR A 247 -8.70 -5.23 -13.63
N PHE A 248 -7.75 -4.44 -13.16
CA PHE A 248 -7.89 -3.01 -12.95
C PHE A 248 -7.23 -2.26 -14.10
N THR A 249 -7.90 -1.25 -14.66
CA THR A 249 -7.36 -0.35 -15.68
C THR A 249 -7.62 1.10 -15.32
N HIS A 250 -6.62 1.98 -15.44
CA HIS A 250 -6.78 3.43 -15.42
C HIS A 250 -6.25 4.03 -16.72
N SER A 251 -7.12 4.63 -17.52
CA SER A 251 -6.85 5.13 -18.87
C SER A 251 -7.20 6.61 -19.00
N GLY A 252 -6.87 7.21 -20.16
CA GLY A 252 -7.05 8.65 -20.41
C GLY A 252 -5.77 9.48 -20.26
N PHE A 253 -4.62 8.82 -20.12
CA PHE A 253 -3.30 9.44 -20.07
C PHE A 253 -2.64 9.45 -21.45
N GLU A 254 -1.86 10.48 -21.73
CA GLU A 254 -0.94 10.48 -22.87
C GLU A 254 0.12 9.39 -22.69
N ALA A 255 0.60 8.81 -23.80
CA ALA A 255 1.49 7.65 -23.76
C ALA A 255 2.81 7.91 -22.99
N ASP A 256 3.29 9.16 -22.97
CA ASP A 256 4.50 9.57 -22.27
C ASP A 256 4.23 10.26 -20.93
N GLN A 257 2.97 10.41 -20.50
CA GLN A 257 2.64 11.03 -19.22
C GLN A 257 3.17 10.17 -18.06
N ASP A 258 3.91 10.79 -17.13
CA ASP A 258 4.35 10.12 -15.90
C ASP A 258 3.15 9.86 -14.99
N VAL A 259 2.94 8.60 -14.63
CA VAL A 259 1.86 8.14 -13.78
C VAL A 259 2.39 7.31 -12.60
N SER A 260 3.67 7.43 -12.25
CA SER A 260 4.34 6.61 -11.24
C SER A 260 3.63 6.57 -9.87
N ASP A 261 3.16 7.72 -9.38
CA ASP A 261 2.39 7.83 -8.13
C ASP A 261 1.07 7.03 -8.23
N LEU A 262 0.29 7.28 -9.29
CA LEU A 262 -0.98 6.56 -9.53
C LEU A 262 -0.75 5.07 -9.74
N HIS A 263 0.28 4.69 -10.50
CA HIS A 263 0.61 3.31 -10.79
C HIS A 263 0.90 2.53 -9.49
N SER A 264 1.69 3.13 -8.59
CA SER A 264 2.05 2.53 -7.30
C SER A 264 0.86 2.49 -6.33
N GLY A 265 0.11 3.59 -6.21
CA GLY A 265 -1.09 3.66 -5.37
C GLY A 265 -2.17 2.68 -5.81
N TRP A 266 -2.44 2.56 -7.12
CA TRP A 266 -3.38 1.57 -7.63
C TRP A 266 -2.90 0.14 -7.41
N ARG A 267 -1.59 -0.14 -7.46
CA ARG A 267 -1.08 -1.47 -7.12
C ARG A 267 -1.35 -1.83 -5.66
N ASN A 268 -1.19 -0.87 -4.75
CA ASN A 268 -1.56 -1.02 -3.34
C ASN A 268 -3.05 -1.31 -3.18
N PHE A 269 -3.92 -0.47 -3.76
CA PHE A 269 -5.37 -0.60 -3.66
C PHE A 269 -5.91 -1.90 -4.25
N VAL A 270 -5.40 -2.35 -5.40
CA VAL A 270 -5.77 -3.66 -5.96
C VAL A 270 -5.41 -4.80 -4.99
N ASN A 271 -4.26 -4.70 -4.30
CA ASN A 271 -3.88 -5.69 -3.30
C ASN A 271 -4.75 -5.62 -2.03
N TRP A 272 -5.20 -4.43 -1.63
CA TRP A 272 -6.17 -4.28 -0.55
C TRP A 272 -7.54 -4.85 -0.92
N VAL A 273 -8.04 -4.64 -2.13
CA VAL A 273 -9.28 -5.29 -2.60
C VAL A 273 -9.15 -6.81 -2.51
N ARG A 274 -8.03 -7.37 -2.96
CA ARG A 274 -7.72 -8.80 -2.79
C ARG A 274 -7.80 -9.22 -1.32
N SER A 275 -7.14 -8.49 -0.44
CA SER A 275 -7.07 -8.87 0.96
C SER A 275 -8.37 -8.66 1.75
N VAL A 276 -9.11 -7.58 1.52
CA VAL A 276 -10.45 -7.39 2.09
C VAL A 276 -11.38 -8.53 1.65
N SER A 277 -11.25 -8.97 0.38
CA SER A 277 -12.05 -10.06 -0.17
C SER A 277 -11.71 -11.40 0.48
N GLU A 278 -10.42 -11.73 0.63
CA GLU A 278 -9.96 -13.03 1.13
C GLU A 278 -10.00 -13.18 2.66
N TYR A 279 -9.73 -12.11 3.40
CA TYR A 279 -9.70 -12.13 4.87
C TYR A 279 -11.04 -11.72 5.50
N GLY A 280 -11.94 -11.10 4.72
CA GLY A 280 -13.22 -10.64 5.22
C GLY A 280 -13.06 -9.69 6.41
N ALA A 281 -13.90 -9.85 7.43
CA ALA A 281 -13.92 -9.01 8.63
C ALA A 281 -12.60 -8.99 9.44
N ALA A 282 -11.73 -9.99 9.27
CA ALA A 282 -10.43 -10.03 9.96
C ALA A 282 -9.40 -9.05 9.37
N TRP A 283 -9.65 -8.52 8.16
CA TRP A 283 -8.76 -7.57 7.52
C TRP A 283 -8.89 -6.15 8.08
N TYR A 284 -7.75 -5.50 8.25
CA TYR A 284 -7.63 -4.07 8.48
C TYR A 284 -6.36 -3.58 7.77
N PRO A 285 -6.36 -2.34 7.24
CA PRO A 285 -5.18 -1.80 6.59
C PRO A 285 -4.07 -1.52 7.62
N PRO A 286 -2.79 -1.46 7.19
CA PRO A 286 -1.81 -0.72 7.96
C PRO A 286 -2.32 0.70 8.24
N VAL A 287 -1.99 1.26 9.40
CA VAL A 287 -2.47 2.58 9.83
C VAL A 287 -1.30 3.54 9.82
N SER A 288 -1.37 4.56 8.94
CA SER A 288 -0.40 5.65 8.91
C SER A 288 -0.77 6.75 9.91
N VAL A 289 0.24 7.49 10.37
CA VAL A 289 0.06 8.70 11.18
C VAL A 289 -0.37 9.84 10.27
N LEU A 290 -1.62 10.30 10.42
CA LEU A 290 -2.17 11.36 9.58
C LEU A 290 -1.73 12.75 10.03
N SER A 291 -1.49 13.63 9.06
CA SER A 291 -1.39 15.07 9.30
C SER A 291 -2.78 15.69 9.53
N GLU A 292 -2.83 16.82 10.22
CA GLU A 292 -4.06 17.59 10.36
C GLU A 292 -4.63 17.96 8.98
N GLY A 293 -5.94 17.72 8.78
CA GLY A 293 -6.62 17.99 7.51
C GLY A 293 -6.31 17.01 6.37
N ALA A 294 -5.63 15.88 6.64
CA ALA A 294 -5.43 14.83 5.65
C ALA A 294 -6.76 14.28 5.13
N ILE A 295 -6.86 14.11 3.81
CA ILE A 295 -7.97 13.45 3.11
C ILE A 295 -7.39 12.28 2.29
N GLY A 296 -8.24 11.42 1.74
CA GLY A 296 -7.79 10.31 0.89
C GLY A 296 -7.48 9.01 1.64
N TYR A 297 -7.94 8.87 2.88
CA TYR A 297 -7.70 7.68 3.72
C TYR A 297 -9.02 7.01 4.09
N PRO A 298 -9.05 5.66 4.18
CA PRO A 298 -10.23 4.97 4.63
C PRO A 298 -10.64 5.33 6.06
N ALA A 299 -11.94 5.22 6.34
CA ALA A 299 -12.53 5.45 7.68
C ALA A 299 -11.85 4.64 8.78
N THR A 300 -11.36 3.45 8.46
CA THR A 300 -10.59 2.58 9.36
C THR A 300 -9.25 3.20 9.78
N ILE A 301 -8.51 3.84 8.87
CA ILE A 301 -7.27 4.56 9.22
C ILE A 301 -7.59 5.81 10.03
N VAL A 302 -8.63 6.56 9.64
CA VAL A 302 -9.06 7.79 10.32
C VAL A 302 -9.49 7.50 11.77
N SER A 303 -10.28 6.45 11.99
CA SER A 303 -10.74 6.07 13.34
C SER A 303 -9.66 5.43 14.21
N ALA A 304 -8.62 4.84 13.60
CA ALA A 304 -7.53 4.18 14.31
C ALA A 304 -6.43 5.14 14.81
N GLN A 305 -6.49 6.45 14.52
CA GLN A 305 -5.45 7.40 14.93
C GLN A 305 -5.22 7.42 16.46
N ASN A 306 -6.28 7.22 17.25
CA ASN A 306 -6.19 7.14 18.71
C ASN A 306 -5.66 5.80 19.24
N GLN A 307 -5.44 4.82 18.37
CA GLN A 307 -4.91 3.49 18.68
C GLN A 307 -3.45 3.33 18.21
N LEU A 308 -2.86 4.37 17.62
CA LEU A 308 -1.46 4.37 17.21
C LEU A 308 -0.53 4.20 18.43
N ALA A 309 0.51 3.38 18.28
CA ALA A 309 1.55 3.23 19.29
C ALA A 309 2.12 4.61 19.71
N PRO A 310 2.36 4.86 21.02
CA PRO A 310 2.79 6.18 21.49
C PRO A 310 4.02 6.75 20.77
N GLU A 311 5.01 5.89 20.51
CA GLU A 311 6.25 6.22 19.80
C GLU A 311 6.06 6.75 18.38
N LEU A 312 4.94 6.42 17.73
CA LEU A 312 4.62 6.94 16.39
C LEU A 312 4.04 8.35 16.45
N ARG A 313 3.52 8.80 17.60
CA ARG A 313 2.90 10.14 17.74
C ARG A 313 3.91 11.22 18.06
N GLU A 314 5.07 10.85 18.62
CA GLU A 314 6.13 11.78 18.93
C GLU A 314 6.66 12.42 17.62
N LYS A 315 6.60 13.75 17.55
CA LYS A 315 7.41 14.51 16.61
C LYS A 315 8.81 14.53 17.21
N ALA A 316 9.70 13.67 16.70
CA ALA A 316 11.11 13.80 16.97
C ALA A 316 11.61 15.16 16.47
#